data_AF-A0A7V2LC53-F1
#
_entry.id   AF-A0A7V2LC53-F1
#
_cell.length_a   1.000
_cell.length_b   1.000
_cell.length_c   1.000
_cell.angle_alpha   90.00
_cell.angle_beta   90.00
_cell.angle_gamma   90.00
#
_symmetry.space_group_name_H-M   'P 1'
#
loop_
_entity.id
_entity.type
_entity.pdbx_description
1 polymer ?
#
loop_
_entity_poly.entity_id
_entity_poly.type
_entity_poly.pdbx_seq_one_letter_code
_entity_poly.pdbx_strand_id
1 'polypeptide(L)'
;MINLRMLKSQILLLALSGFLFAACTPASTPPGPDMAAGVYIQSGYEFYRWEEGLTLMIWFDGAQSSACSSSSSTNDPQFVLQCHAVSRSDVRFDWHLETEDGLTADFSIDGQSFDLDDGKLFLISTSSGEAEVTQIERDLSGVRPEADSITEFSLDDPVIQGFIHDSSETELAFRALTAFFSRLHAGGYEQAAALYGGTYDVMIDHNPEIDPDDHAALFRNACTINGAQCLEIGSVVLEEQSALTEFKFAVEFKNDDGSLFELGPCCGATETDQPPQSVFVYTVKKSMADEYVVLEMPVYTP
;
A
#
# COMPACT_ATOMS: atom_id res chain seq x y z
N MET A 1 -47.10 -42.61 55.95
CA MET A 1 -45.76 -42.00 55.86
C MET A 1 -44.82 -43.04 55.30
N ILE A 2 -44.54 -42.97 54.00
CA ILE A 2 -43.91 -44.04 53.22
C ILE A 2 -42.39 -43.85 53.22
N ASN A 3 -41.71 -44.85 53.76
CA ASN A 3 -40.29 -45.18 53.58
C ASN A 3 -40.13 -45.91 52.24
N LEU A 4 -39.09 -45.64 51.45
CA LEU A 4 -38.48 -46.67 50.57
C LEU A 4 -37.07 -46.26 50.09
N ARG A 5 -36.06 -46.66 50.87
CA ARG A 5 -34.71 -47.01 50.37
C ARG A 5 -34.79 -48.41 49.73
N MET A 6 -33.97 -48.63 48.71
CA MET A 6 -33.68 -49.88 47.99
C MET A 6 -34.71 -50.39 46.97
N LEU A 7 -34.33 -50.34 45.68
CA LEU A 7 -34.60 -51.44 44.75
C LEU A 7 -33.58 -51.47 43.58
N LYS A 8 -32.67 -52.46 43.65
CA LYS A 8 -32.22 -53.38 42.58
C LYS A 8 -31.97 -52.75 41.19
N SER A 9 -30.72 -52.57 40.75
CA SER A 9 -29.80 -53.62 40.26
C SER A 9 -30.46 -54.64 39.33
N GLN A 10 -30.02 -54.60 38.06
CA GLN A 10 -30.26 -55.51 36.93
C GLN A 10 -31.61 -55.40 36.22
N ILE A 11 -31.58 -54.92 34.96
CA ILE A 11 -32.22 -55.53 33.78
C ILE A 11 -31.68 -54.83 32.52
N LEU A 12 -31.23 -55.67 31.58
CA LEU A 12 -30.99 -55.44 30.14
C LEU A 12 -29.77 -54.63 29.67
N LEU A 13 -28.64 -55.36 29.64
CA LEU A 13 -27.75 -55.37 28.48
C LEU A 13 -28.59 -55.49 27.19
N LEU A 14 -28.83 -54.38 26.51
CA LEU A 14 -29.13 -54.38 25.08
C LEU A 14 -27.82 -54.01 24.40
N ALA A 15 -27.17 -55.03 23.84
CA ALA A 15 -26.07 -54.87 22.90
C ALA A 15 -26.60 -54.11 21.68
N LEU A 16 -26.59 -52.77 21.75
CA LEU A 16 -26.55 -51.95 20.55
C LEU A 16 -25.13 -52.11 20.02
N SER A 17 -24.96 -53.13 19.17
CA SER A 17 -23.97 -53.12 18.11
C SER A 17 -24.30 -51.93 17.20
N GLY A 18 -23.97 -50.73 17.67
CA GLY A 18 -23.84 -49.55 16.84
C GLY A 18 -22.67 -49.83 15.91
N PHE A 19 -22.98 -50.38 14.75
CA PHE A 19 -22.08 -50.38 13.61
C PHE A 19 -21.68 -48.92 13.39
N LEU A 20 -20.50 -48.56 13.89
CA LEU A 20 -19.72 -47.43 13.40
C LEU A 20 -19.32 -47.81 11.98
N PHE A 21 -20.27 -47.68 11.04
CA PHE A 21 -19.91 -47.46 9.65
C PHE A 21 -19.24 -46.10 9.65
N ALA A 22 -17.92 -46.08 9.84
CA ALA A 22 -17.08 -45.00 9.37
C ALA A 22 -17.24 -45.02 7.84
N ALA A 23 -18.31 -44.40 7.36
CA ALA A 23 -18.47 -44.11 5.95
C ALA A 23 -17.36 -43.12 5.64
N CYS A 24 -16.28 -43.61 5.03
CA CYS A 24 -15.30 -42.75 4.39
C CYS A 24 -16.00 -42.05 3.24
N THR A 25 -16.70 -40.95 3.52
CA THR A 25 -17.06 -39.99 2.49
C THR A 25 -15.74 -39.39 2.00
N PRO A 26 -15.33 -39.63 0.74
CA PRO A 26 -14.14 -38.98 0.22
C PRO A 26 -14.32 -37.47 0.38
N ALA A 27 -13.44 -36.83 1.14
CA ALA A 27 -13.41 -35.38 1.23
C ALA A 27 -13.06 -34.87 -0.17
N SER A 28 -14.02 -34.19 -0.79
CA SER A 28 -13.77 -33.50 -2.05
C SER A 28 -13.13 -32.17 -1.69
N THR A 29 -11.98 -31.87 -2.30
CA THR A 29 -11.40 -30.53 -2.29
C THR A 29 -12.50 -29.53 -2.68
N PRO A 30 -12.68 -28.42 -1.94
CA PRO A 30 -13.62 -27.40 -2.33
C PRO A 30 -13.23 -26.86 -3.71
N PRO A 31 -14.20 -26.46 -4.55
CA PRO A 31 -13.89 -25.71 -5.75
C PRO A 31 -13.13 -24.42 -5.38
N GLY A 32 -12.36 -23.90 -6.34
CA GLY A 32 -11.76 -22.58 -6.17
C GLY A 32 -12.84 -21.49 -6.02
N PRO A 33 -12.48 -20.32 -5.46
CA PRO A 33 -13.42 -19.23 -5.26
C PRO A 33 -13.86 -18.63 -6.60
N ASP A 34 -15.04 -18.04 -6.62
CA ASP A 34 -15.31 -16.95 -7.55
C ASP A 34 -14.43 -15.76 -7.16
N MET A 35 -13.72 -15.21 -8.14
CA MET A 35 -12.71 -14.17 -7.91
C MET A 35 -12.95 -12.96 -8.80
N ALA A 36 -12.78 -11.79 -8.24
CA ALA A 36 -12.68 -10.53 -8.97
C ALA A 36 -11.48 -9.73 -8.49
N ALA A 37 -10.72 -9.20 -9.44
CA ALA A 37 -9.59 -8.32 -9.19
C ALA A 37 -9.71 -7.09 -10.09
N GLY A 38 -9.20 -5.96 -9.63
CA GLY A 38 -9.23 -4.72 -10.41
C GLY A 38 -8.51 -3.58 -9.74
N VAL A 39 -8.62 -2.41 -10.37
CA VAL A 39 -8.11 -1.15 -9.83
C VAL A 39 -9.24 -0.14 -9.88
N TYR A 40 -9.45 0.57 -8.77
CA TYR A 40 -10.34 1.71 -8.71
C TYR A 40 -9.53 2.95 -8.32
N ILE A 41 -9.53 3.96 -9.19
CA ILE A 41 -8.68 5.16 -9.08
C ILE A 41 -7.19 4.77 -9.10
N GLN A 42 -6.59 4.54 -7.93
CA GLN A 42 -5.19 4.14 -7.74
C GLN A 42 -5.02 2.99 -6.74
N SER A 43 -6.12 2.47 -6.21
CA SER A 43 -6.11 1.37 -5.25
C SER A 43 -6.50 0.08 -5.98
N GLY A 44 -5.67 -0.94 -5.81
CA GLY A 44 -5.99 -2.30 -6.26
C GLY A 44 -6.95 -2.97 -5.31
N TYR A 45 -7.75 -3.90 -5.82
CA TYR A 45 -8.56 -4.78 -4.98
C TYR A 45 -8.55 -6.20 -5.52
N GLU A 46 -8.68 -7.15 -4.60
CA GLU A 46 -8.99 -8.55 -4.88
C GLU A 46 -10.09 -9.04 -3.94
N PHE A 47 -11.04 -9.78 -4.51
CA PHE A 47 -12.17 -10.33 -3.79
C PHE A 47 -12.35 -11.80 -4.15
N TYR A 48 -12.50 -12.62 -3.12
CA TYR A 48 -12.66 -14.06 -3.23
C TYR A 48 -13.92 -14.50 -2.50
N ARG A 49 -14.70 -15.37 -3.13
CA ARG A 49 -15.94 -15.90 -2.57
C ARG A 49 -16.08 -17.38 -2.89
N TRP A 50 -16.15 -18.21 -1.86
CA TRP A 50 -16.48 -19.62 -1.97
C TRP A 50 -18.00 -19.82 -1.88
N GLU A 51 -18.50 -20.87 -2.53
CA GLU A 51 -19.92 -21.24 -2.46
C GLU A 51 -20.29 -21.67 -1.03
N GLU A 52 -19.34 -22.29 -0.33
CA GLU A 52 -19.51 -22.80 1.03
C GLU A 52 -19.68 -21.67 2.05
N GLY A 53 -19.03 -20.52 1.84
CA GLY A 53 -19.30 -19.30 2.61
C GLY A 53 -18.08 -18.45 3.00
N LEU A 54 -16.86 -18.94 2.76
CA LEU A 54 -15.66 -18.11 2.94
C LEU A 54 -15.68 -16.94 1.96
N THR A 55 -15.42 -15.75 2.48
CA THR A 55 -15.27 -14.52 1.71
C THR A 55 -14.05 -13.79 2.21
N LEU A 56 -13.32 -13.14 1.31
CA LEU A 56 -12.13 -12.37 1.63
C LEU A 56 -12.04 -11.19 0.68
N MET A 57 -11.77 -9.99 1.21
CA MET A 57 -11.54 -8.78 0.44
C MET A 57 -10.20 -8.17 0.82
N ILE A 58 -9.41 -7.80 -0.17
CA ILE A 58 -8.14 -7.11 0.00
C ILE A 58 -8.19 -5.85 -0.84
N TRP A 59 -7.94 -4.70 -0.21
CA TRP A 59 -7.64 -3.44 -0.88
C TRP A 59 -6.19 -3.07 -0.60
N PHE A 60 -5.50 -2.53 -1.61
CA PHE A 60 -4.12 -2.12 -1.47
C PHE A 60 -3.83 -0.84 -2.25
N ASP A 61 -2.91 -0.03 -1.76
CA ASP A 61 -2.55 1.23 -2.39
C ASP A 61 -1.55 1.05 -3.56
N GLY A 62 -1.54 2.02 -4.46
CA GLY A 62 -0.49 2.16 -5.47
C GLY A 62 -0.30 0.96 -6.41
N ALA A 63 -1.36 0.21 -6.73
CA ALA A 63 -1.26 -1.01 -7.53
C ALA A 63 -0.56 -0.78 -8.88
N GLN A 64 0.63 -1.38 -9.07
CA GLN A 64 1.31 -1.42 -10.37
C GLN A 64 1.02 -2.73 -11.09
N SER A 65 1.11 -3.85 -10.37
CA SER A 65 0.76 -5.18 -10.88
C SER A 65 0.29 -6.08 -9.75
N SER A 66 -0.61 -7.02 -10.05
CA SER A 66 -0.89 -8.18 -9.21
C SER A 66 -0.96 -9.45 -10.05
N ALA A 67 -0.61 -10.58 -9.45
CA ALA A 67 -0.71 -11.88 -10.08
C ALA A 67 -0.97 -12.97 -9.06
N CYS A 68 -1.84 -13.90 -9.44
CA CYS A 68 -2.26 -15.02 -8.61
C CYS A 68 -1.97 -16.36 -9.31
N SER A 69 -1.70 -17.35 -8.48
CA SER A 69 -1.64 -18.75 -8.84
C SER A 69 -2.46 -19.55 -7.85
N SER A 70 -3.22 -20.52 -8.35
CA SER A 70 -4.04 -21.40 -7.52
C SER A 70 -3.76 -22.85 -7.85
N SER A 71 -3.83 -23.72 -6.85
CA SER A 71 -3.72 -25.15 -7.03
C SER A 71 -4.74 -25.90 -6.19
N SER A 72 -5.16 -27.06 -6.67
CA SER A 72 -6.06 -27.98 -5.98
C SER A 72 -5.58 -29.40 -6.24
N SER A 73 -5.52 -30.23 -5.20
CA SER A 73 -5.13 -31.63 -5.30
C SER A 73 -6.30 -32.54 -4.93
N THR A 74 -6.47 -33.66 -5.65
CA THR A 74 -7.46 -34.69 -5.28
C THR A 74 -6.94 -35.65 -4.22
N ASN A 75 -5.62 -35.70 -4.00
CA ASN A 75 -4.99 -36.58 -3.02
C ASN A 75 -4.81 -35.91 -1.66
N ASP A 76 -4.85 -34.58 -1.65
CA ASP A 76 -4.71 -33.73 -0.48
C ASP A 76 -5.77 -32.65 -0.65
N PRO A 77 -6.95 -32.77 -0.01
CA PRO A 77 -8.16 -32.04 -0.38
C PRO A 77 -8.11 -30.58 0.09
N GLN A 78 -7.12 -29.88 -0.40
CA GLN A 78 -6.78 -28.52 -0.01
C GLN A 78 -6.72 -27.65 -1.26
N PHE A 79 -7.41 -26.51 -1.20
CA PHE A 79 -7.28 -25.45 -2.16
C PHE A 79 -6.25 -24.45 -1.66
N VAL A 80 -5.29 -24.13 -2.52
CA VAL A 80 -4.19 -23.22 -2.21
C VAL A 80 -4.21 -22.07 -3.20
N LEU A 81 -4.20 -20.85 -2.67
CA LEU A 81 -4.04 -19.61 -3.43
C LEU A 81 -2.76 -18.92 -2.98
N GLN A 82 -1.97 -18.48 -3.95
CA GLN A 82 -0.76 -17.68 -3.74
C GLN A 82 -0.79 -16.52 -4.72
N CYS A 83 -0.77 -15.31 -4.19
CA CYS A 83 -0.80 -14.09 -4.96
C CYS A 83 0.29 -13.14 -4.48
N HIS A 84 0.62 -12.18 -5.32
CA HIS A 84 1.47 -11.07 -4.96
C HIS A 84 1.02 -9.80 -5.68
N ALA A 85 1.35 -8.67 -5.10
CA ALA A 85 1.26 -7.38 -5.75
C ALA A 85 2.55 -6.59 -5.57
N VAL A 86 2.79 -5.68 -6.51
CA VAL A 86 3.88 -4.72 -6.45
C VAL A 86 3.26 -3.33 -6.53
N SER A 87 3.59 -2.49 -5.56
CA SER A 87 3.17 -1.09 -5.55
C SER A 87 4.02 -0.25 -6.49
N ARG A 88 3.59 0.98 -6.77
CA ARG A 88 4.35 1.96 -7.57
C ARG A 88 5.65 2.39 -6.90
N SER A 89 5.72 2.27 -5.58
CA SER A 89 6.93 2.48 -4.78
C SER A 89 7.86 1.25 -4.80
N ASP A 90 7.57 0.25 -5.65
CA ASP A 90 8.31 -1.01 -5.79
C ASP A 90 8.31 -1.88 -4.53
N VAL A 91 7.34 -1.64 -3.64
CA VAL A 91 7.10 -2.48 -2.46
C VAL A 91 6.29 -3.69 -2.92
N ARG A 92 6.87 -4.87 -2.77
CA ARG A 92 6.19 -6.14 -3.01
C ARG A 92 5.63 -6.69 -1.71
N PHE A 93 4.42 -7.23 -1.79
CA PHE A 93 3.87 -8.08 -0.75
C PHE A 93 3.20 -9.30 -1.38
N ASP A 94 3.23 -10.40 -0.65
CA ASP A 94 2.70 -11.70 -1.03
C ASP A 94 1.56 -12.08 -0.06
N TRP A 95 0.50 -12.70 -0.55
CA TRP A 95 -0.50 -13.31 0.33
C TRP A 95 -0.82 -14.73 -0.09
N HIS A 96 -1.14 -15.52 0.93
CA HIS A 96 -1.37 -16.94 0.82
C HIS A 96 -2.63 -17.31 1.57
N LEU A 97 -3.47 -18.11 0.91
CA LEU A 97 -4.70 -18.64 1.48
C LEU A 97 -4.76 -20.15 1.24
N GLU A 98 -5.07 -20.88 2.31
CA GLU A 98 -5.25 -22.33 2.30
C GLU A 98 -6.60 -22.70 2.89
N THR A 99 -7.41 -23.49 2.19
CA THR A 99 -8.71 -23.97 2.70
C THR A 99 -8.99 -25.41 2.31
N GLU A 100 -9.49 -26.20 3.27
CA GLU A 100 -9.93 -27.58 3.06
C GLU A 100 -11.45 -27.69 2.87
N ASP A 101 -12.21 -26.66 3.25
CA ASP A 101 -13.67 -26.72 3.37
C ASP A 101 -14.41 -25.55 2.73
N GLY A 102 -13.72 -24.53 2.21
CA GLY A 102 -14.32 -23.32 1.66
C GLY A 102 -15.08 -22.48 2.70
N LEU A 103 -14.92 -22.77 4.00
CA LEU A 103 -15.57 -22.08 5.12
C LEU A 103 -14.54 -21.36 6.00
N THR A 104 -13.44 -22.06 6.28
CA THR A 104 -12.31 -21.61 7.09
C THR A 104 -11.05 -21.60 6.23
N ALA A 105 -10.07 -20.79 6.60
CA ALA A 105 -8.80 -20.77 5.89
C ALA A 105 -7.65 -20.32 6.78
N ASP A 106 -6.48 -20.88 6.49
CA ASP A 106 -5.21 -20.30 6.92
C ASP A 106 -4.86 -19.17 5.96
N PHE A 107 -4.81 -17.94 6.47
CA PHE A 107 -4.51 -16.75 5.68
C PHE A 107 -3.24 -16.05 6.21
N SER A 108 -2.39 -15.61 5.29
CA SER A 108 -1.21 -14.83 5.62
C SER A 108 -0.87 -13.79 4.57
N ILE A 109 -0.26 -12.68 5.00
CA ILE A 109 0.34 -11.64 4.17
C ILE A 109 1.79 -11.49 4.62
N ASP A 110 2.75 -11.59 3.69
CA ASP A 110 4.20 -11.60 3.95
C ASP A 110 4.62 -12.61 5.04
N GLY A 111 3.92 -13.74 5.09
CA GLY A 111 4.14 -14.81 6.07
C GLY A 111 3.59 -14.50 7.47
N GLN A 112 3.04 -13.31 7.73
CA GLN A 112 2.28 -13.02 8.93
C GLN A 112 0.90 -13.64 8.81
N SER A 113 0.53 -14.51 9.75
CA SER A 113 -0.79 -15.14 9.79
C SER A 113 -1.84 -14.22 10.42
N PHE A 114 -3.06 -14.27 9.89
CA PHE A 114 -4.21 -13.50 10.36
C PHE A 114 -5.39 -14.43 10.66
N ASP A 115 -6.03 -14.22 11.82
CA ASP A 115 -7.23 -14.96 12.21
C ASP A 115 -8.45 -14.37 11.50
N LEU A 116 -9.08 -15.13 10.60
CA LEU A 116 -10.22 -14.65 9.82
C LEU A 116 -11.50 -14.44 10.65
N ASP A 117 -11.52 -14.86 11.91
CA ASP A 117 -12.60 -14.52 12.84
C ASP A 117 -12.52 -13.05 13.31
N ASP A 118 -11.33 -12.43 13.29
CA ASP A 118 -11.14 -11.01 13.61
C ASP A 118 -11.54 -10.07 12.45
N GLY A 119 -11.75 -10.63 11.26
CA GLY A 119 -12.19 -9.88 10.08
C GLY A 119 -11.74 -10.49 8.76
N LYS A 120 -12.48 -10.20 7.70
CA LYS A 120 -12.26 -10.77 6.35
C LYS A 120 -11.94 -9.70 5.31
N LEU A 121 -11.71 -8.46 5.75
CA LEU A 121 -11.31 -7.35 4.92
C LEU A 121 -9.93 -6.86 5.35
N PHE A 122 -9.03 -6.70 4.39
CA PHE A 122 -7.66 -6.26 4.60
C PHE A 122 -7.41 -4.99 3.78
N LEU A 123 -6.84 -3.98 4.44
CA LEU A 123 -6.31 -2.77 3.78
C LEU A 123 -4.79 -2.82 3.89
N ILE A 124 -4.09 -2.75 2.76
CA ILE A 124 -2.63 -2.83 2.71
C ILE A 124 -2.08 -1.51 2.18
N SER A 125 -1.39 -0.75 3.03
CA SER A 125 -0.66 0.44 2.60
C SER A 125 0.82 0.11 2.39
N THR A 126 1.42 0.69 1.37
CA THR A 126 2.85 0.57 1.05
C THR A 126 3.58 1.91 1.11
N SER A 127 2.90 2.94 1.62
CA SER A 127 3.37 4.33 1.61
C SER A 127 4.63 4.56 2.44
N SER A 128 4.81 3.81 3.53
CA SER A 128 5.98 3.89 4.42
C SER A 128 7.21 3.09 3.93
N GLY A 129 7.13 2.48 2.74
CA GLY A 129 8.20 1.65 2.16
C GLY A 129 8.13 0.17 2.55
N GLU A 130 7.18 -0.21 3.41
CA GLU A 130 6.85 -1.60 3.76
C GLU A 130 5.34 -1.82 3.68
N ALA A 131 4.88 -3.07 3.63
CA ALA A 131 3.46 -3.38 3.60
C ALA A 131 2.84 -3.34 5.01
N GLU A 132 2.05 -2.32 5.28
CA GLU A 132 1.29 -2.16 6.52
C GLU A 132 -0.14 -2.69 6.33
N VAL A 133 -0.48 -3.74 7.10
CA VAL A 133 -1.76 -4.43 6.97
C VAL A 133 -2.72 -4.01 8.10
N THR A 134 -3.90 -3.54 7.73
CA THR A 134 -5.04 -3.34 8.64
C THR A 134 -6.13 -4.35 8.35
N GLN A 135 -6.42 -5.22 9.32
CA GLN A 135 -7.54 -6.17 9.26
C GLN A 135 -8.80 -5.55 9.86
N ILE A 136 -9.93 -5.73 9.18
CA ILE A 136 -11.21 -5.09 9.54
C ILE A 136 -12.35 -6.11 9.43
N GLU A 137 -13.20 -6.15 10.46
CA GLU A 137 -14.46 -6.90 10.42
C GLU A 137 -15.52 -6.16 9.61
N ARG A 138 -16.00 -6.79 8.54
CA ARG A 138 -17.12 -6.33 7.71
C ARG A 138 -17.96 -7.50 7.20
N ASP A 139 -19.26 -7.26 7.03
CA ASP A 139 -20.15 -8.22 6.39
C ASP A 139 -19.99 -8.17 4.87
N LEU A 140 -19.38 -9.21 4.31
CA LEU A 140 -19.15 -9.36 2.86
C LEU A 140 -20.22 -10.23 2.17
N SER A 141 -21.24 -10.71 2.89
CA SER A 141 -22.20 -11.69 2.36
C SER A 141 -23.00 -11.19 1.14
N GLY A 142 -23.26 -9.87 1.11
CA GLY A 142 -23.94 -9.17 0.02
C GLY A 142 -23.04 -8.80 -1.16
N VAL A 143 -21.72 -8.88 -1.02
CA VAL A 143 -20.78 -8.48 -2.07
C VAL A 143 -20.66 -9.59 -3.11
N ARG A 144 -20.88 -9.24 -4.36
CA ARG A 144 -20.73 -10.17 -5.49
C ARG A 144 -19.35 -10.01 -6.13
N PRO A 145 -18.81 -11.07 -6.76
CA PRO A 145 -17.50 -11.05 -7.40
C PRO A 145 -17.55 -10.32 -8.76
N GLU A 146 -18.06 -9.09 -8.76
CA GLU A 146 -18.07 -8.19 -9.90
C GLU A 146 -17.57 -6.81 -9.48
N ALA A 147 -16.87 -6.12 -10.39
CA ALA A 147 -16.25 -4.82 -10.11
C ALA A 147 -17.21 -3.77 -9.55
N ASP A 148 -18.42 -3.66 -10.13
CA ASP A 148 -19.43 -2.69 -9.69
C ASP A 148 -19.90 -2.98 -8.25
N SER A 149 -20.12 -4.26 -7.90
CA SER A 149 -20.58 -4.63 -6.56
C SER A 149 -19.52 -4.38 -5.50
N ILE A 150 -18.24 -4.62 -5.82
CA ILE A 150 -17.11 -4.39 -4.92
C ILE A 150 -16.90 -2.90 -4.71
N THR A 151 -16.96 -2.12 -5.80
CA THR A 151 -16.80 -0.67 -5.75
C THR A 151 -17.94 -0.01 -4.98
N GLU A 152 -19.20 -0.39 -5.25
CA GLU A 152 -20.37 0.13 -4.52
C GLU A 152 -20.25 -0.12 -3.02
N PHE A 153 -19.97 -1.36 -2.61
CA PHE A 153 -19.72 -1.70 -1.21
C PHE A 153 -18.60 -0.85 -0.58
N SER A 154 -17.50 -0.67 -1.31
CA SER A 154 -16.31 0.03 -0.82
C SER A 154 -16.52 1.54 -0.70
N LEU A 155 -17.38 2.13 -1.54
CA LEU A 155 -17.72 3.55 -1.48
C LEU A 155 -18.77 3.87 -0.41
N ASP A 156 -19.58 2.89 -0.01
CA ASP A 156 -20.54 3.01 1.09
C ASP A 156 -19.88 2.82 2.47
N ASP A 157 -18.72 2.16 2.54
CA ASP A 157 -17.94 2.02 3.77
C ASP A 157 -16.97 3.20 3.98
N PRO A 158 -17.10 4.00 5.05
CA PRO A 158 -16.27 5.19 5.24
C PRO A 158 -14.79 4.88 5.49
N VAL A 159 -14.46 3.69 6.00
CA VAL A 159 -13.06 3.32 6.27
C VAL A 159 -12.38 2.93 4.96
N ILE A 160 -13.05 2.14 4.12
CA ILE A 160 -12.52 1.77 2.80
C ILE A 160 -12.46 3.00 1.89
N GLN A 161 -13.51 3.83 1.89
CA GLN A 161 -13.52 5.09 1.16
C GLN A 161 -12.38 6.02 1.58
N GLY A 162 -12.13 6.14 2.90
CA GLY A 162 -11.00 6.89 3.44
C GLY A 162 -9.67 6.36 2.92
N PHE A 163 -9.46 5.05 2.97
CA PHE A 163 -8.26 4.40 2.43
C PHE A 163 -8.07 4.65 0.92
N ILE A 164 -9.12 4.51 0.11
CA ILE A 164 -9.07 4.79 -1.34
C ILE A 164 -8.73 6.26 -1.61
N HIS A 165 -9.34 7.17 -0.84
CA HIS A 165 -9.08 8.60 -0.97
C HIS A 165 -7.64 8.94 -0.57
N ASP A 166 -7.18 8.50 0.59
CA ASP A 166 -5.85 8.83 1.12
C ASP A 166 -4.74 8.25 0.25
N SER A 167 -4.92 7.03 -0.28
CA SER A 167 -4.00 6.44 -1.25
C SER A 167 -3.97 7.22 -2.57
N SER A 168 -5.12 7.73 -3.03
CA SER A 168 -5.19 8.58 -4.23
C SER A 168 -4.48 9.92 -4.03
N GLU A 169 -4.72 10.63 -2.92
CA GLU A 169 -4.09 11.93 -2.65
C GLU A 169 -2.57 11.80 -2.46
N THR A 170 -2.12 10.75 -1.76
CA THR A 170 -0.69 10.43 -1.60
C THR A 170 -0.02 10.19 -2.96
N GLU A 171 -0.64 9.42 -3.85
CA GLU A 171 -0.13 9.16 -5.20
C GLU A 171 -0.06 10.44 -6.05
N LEU A 172 -1.05 11.33 -5.94
CA LEU A 172 -1.03 12.62 -6.64
C LEU A 172 0.11 13.51 -6.14
N ALA A 173 0.34 13.55 -4.83
CA ALA A 173 1.44 14.27 -4.22
C ALA A 173 2.80 13.71 -4.67
N PHE A 174 2.96 12.38 -4.63
CA PHE A 174 4.16 11.68 -5.12
C PHE A 174 4.44 11.99 -6.60
N ARG A 175 3.40 11.97 -7.46
CA ARG A 175 3.54 12.32 -8.88
C ARG A 175 3.98 13.76 -9.09
N ALA A 176 3.47 14.71 -8.30
CA ALA A 176 3.88 16.10 -8.41
C ALA A 176 5.37 16.27 -8.06
N LEU A 177 5.82 15.63 -6.97
CA LEU A 177 7.23 15.65 -6.55
C LEU A 177 8.17 15.04 -7.60
N THR A 178 7.84 13.84 -8.07
CA THR A 178 8.65 13.14 -9.09
C THR A 178 8.65 13.90 -10.42
N ALA A 179 7.52 14.47 -10.83
CA ALA A 179 7.45 15.32 -12.00
C ALA A 179 8.30 16.58 -11.83
N PHE A 180 8.24 17.27 -10.69
CA PHE A 180 9.03 18.47 -10.43
C PHE A 180 10.53 18.22 -10.64
N PHE A 181 11.08 17.20 -9.98
CA PHE A 181 12.51 16.86 -10.11
C PHE A 181 12.89 16.33 -11.48
N SER A 182 12.06 15.48 -12.10
CA SER A 182 12.30 15.01 -13.46
C SER A 182 12.35 16.17 -14.47
N ARG A 183 11.47 17.18 -14.31
CA ARG A 183 11.47 18.38 -15.16
C ARG A 183 12.71 19.22 -14.94
N LEU A 184 13.11 19.47 -13.70
CA LEU A 184 14.34 20.23 -13.40
C LEU A 184 15.56 19.56 -14.01
N HIS A 185 15.74 18.26 -13.78
CA HIS A 185 16.86 17.49 -14.32
C HIS A 185 16.90 17.51 -15.86
N ALA A 186 15.73 17.43 -16.51
CA ALA A 186 15.60 17.50 -17.96
C ALA A 186 15.68 18.94 -18.55
N GLY A 187 15.91 19.96 -17.73
CA GLY A 187 15.93 21.38 -18.16
C GLY A 187 14.55 21.97 -18.50
N GLY A 188 13.47 21.29 -18.13
CA GLY A 188 12.07 21.73 -18.28
C GLY A 188 11.65 22.73 -17.20
N TYR A 189 12.37 23.86 -17.09
CA TYR A 189 12.22 24.80 -15.97
C TYR A 189 10.85 25.47 -15.89
N GLU A 190 10.21 25.72 -17.03
CA GLU A 190 8.86 26.28 -17.06
C GLU A 190 7.83 25.31 -16.46
N GLN A 191 7.93 24.02 -16.79
CA GLN A 191 7.03 23.00 -16.25
C GLN A 191 7.33 22.71 -14.77
N ALA A 192 8.60 22.76 -14.37
CA ALA A 192 8.99 22.63 -12.97
C ALA A 192 8.47 23.81 -12.14
N ALA A 193 8.58 25.05 -12.64
CA ALA A 193 8.06 26.23 -11.96
C ALA A 193 6.55 26.16 -11.68
N ALA A 194 5.78 25.55 -12.57
CA ALA A 194 4.35 25.32 -12.36
C ALA A 194 4.02 24.33 -11.23
N LEU A 195 4.98 23.46 -10.86
CA LEU A 195 4.85 22.49 -9.77
C LEU A 195 5.47 22.96 -8.45
N TYR A 196 5.99 24.19 -8.42
CA TYR A 196 6.64 24.75 -7.23
C TYR A 196 5.72 25.74 -6.52
N GLY A 197 5.49 25.50 -5.23
CA GLY A 197 4.65 26.33 -4.36
C GLY A 197 5.43 27.05 -3.27
N GLY A 198 6.74 26.88 -3.22
CA GLY A 198 7.62 27.57 -2.28
C GLY A 198 7.89 29.03 -2.65
N THR A 199 8.72 29.69 -1.83
CA THR A 199 9.18 31.06 -2.13
C THR A 199 10.31 31.07 -3.15
N TYR A 200 10.39 32.14 -3.95
CA TYR A 200 11.46 32.39 -4.92
C TYR A 200 12.56 33.33 -4.38
N ASP A 201 12.42 33.85 -3.15
CA ASP A 201 13.29 34.91 -2.61
C ASP A 201 14.79 34.61 -2.77
N VAL A 202 15.22 33.39 -2.41
CA VAL A 202 16.64 32.99 -2.51
C VAL A 202 17.13 32.98 -3.96
N MET A 203 16.31 32.52 -4.91
CA MET A 203 16.68 32.55 -6.32
C MET A 203 16.73 33.97 -6.87
N ILE A 204 15.83 34.85 -6.43
CA ILE A 204 15.81 36.27 -6.82
C ILE A 204 17.05 36.98 -6.28
N ASP A 205 17.39 36.76 -5.00
CA ASP A 205 18.55 37.38 -4.35
C ASP A 205 19.87 36.98 -5.03
N HIS A 206 19.99 35.73 -5.48
CA HIS A 206 21.16 35.26 -6.23
C HIS A 206 21.18 35.75 -7.70
N ASN A 207 20.07 36.25 -8.23
CA ASN A 207 19.94 36.66 -9.64
C ASN A 207 19.30 38.05 -9.78
N PRO A 208 19.95 39.13 -9.30
CA PRO A 208 19.35 40.48 -9.28
C PRO A 208 19.10 41.09 -10.67
N GLU A 209 19.66 40.50 -11.73
CA GLU A 209 19.48 40.92 -13.12
C GLU A 209 18.35 40.18 -13.84
N ILE A 210 17.79 39.12 -13.22
CA ILE A 210 16.65 38.37 -13.77
C ILE A 210 15.34 39.02 -13.28
N ASP A 211 14.35 39.10 -14.16
CA ASP A 211 13.00 39.51 -13.79
C ASP A 211 12.46 38.55 -12.71
N PRO A 212 12.06 39.01 -11.52
CA PRO A 212 11.58 38.14 -10.45
C PRO A 212 10.38 37.27 -10.85
N ASP A 213 9.61 37.68 -11.86
CA ASP A 213 8.47 36.90 -12.38
C ASP A 213 8.88 35.85 -13.44
N ASP A 214 10.14 35.86 -13.92
CA ASP A 214 10.68 34.83 -14.83
C ASP A 214 11.18 33.62 -14.02
N HIS A 215 10.24 32.91 -13.40
CA HIS A 215 10.49 31.74 -12.57
C HIS A 215 11.27 30.64 -13.31
N ALA A 216 11.08 30.50 -14.62
CA ALA A 216 11.82 29.54 -15.44
C ALA A 216 13.30 29.93 -15.54
N ALA A 217 13.61 31.21 -15.76
CA ALA A 217 14.99 31.70 -15.75
C ALA A 217 15.64 31.58 -14.36
N LEU A 218 14.90 31.83 -13.29
CA LEU A 218 15.37 31.65 -11.93
C LEU A 218 15.77 30.20 -11.65
N PHE A 219 14.91 29.22 -11.96
CA PHE A 219 15.25 27.80 -11.81
C PHE A 219 16.39 27.36 -12.71
N ARG A 220 16.44 27.85 -13.95
CA ARG A 220 17.58 27.59 -14.84
C ARG A 220 18.88 28.03 -14.19
N ASN A 221 18.94 29.24 -13.66
CA ASN A 221 20.14 29.75 -13.01
C ASN A 221 20.43 29.00 -11.70
N ALA A 222 19.40 28.64 -10.93
CA ALA A 222 19.57 27.80 -9.74
C ALA A 222 20.32 26.50 -10.08
N CYS A 223 19.85 25.77 -11.09
CA CYS A 223 20.41 24.48 -11.48
C CYS A 223 21.77 24.56 -12.21
N THR A 224 22.05 25.66 -12.90
CA THR A 224 23.22 25.72 -13.82
C THR A 224 24.33 26.67 -13.38
N ILE A 225 24.04 27.59 -12.45
CA ILE A 225 24.97 28.64 -12.03
C ILE A 225 25.08 28.70 -10.51
N ASN A 226 23.96 28.59 -9.79
CA ASN A 226 23.89 28.89 -8.37
C ASN A 226 23.92 27.63 -7.50
N GLY A 227 24.53 26.53 -7.96
CA GLY A 227 24.86 25.35 -7.15
C GLY A 227 23.69 24.45 -6.71
N ALA A 228 22.45 24.70 -7.16
CA ALA A 228 21.36 23.76 -6.94
C ALA A 228 21.58 22.51 -7.81
N GLN A 229 21.47 21.32 -7.24
CA GLN A 229 21.92 20.09 -7.89
C GLN A 229 20.93 19.55 -8.94
N CYS A 230 19.63 19.82 -8.80
CA CYS A 230 18.58 19.46 -9.76
C CYS A 230 18.70 18.01 -10.29
N LEU A 231 18.88 17.08 -9.36
CA LEU A 231 19.20 15.67 -9.60
C LEU A 231 17.96 14.85 -9.95
N GLU A 232 18.18 13.68 -10.55
CA GLU A 232 17.16 12.65 -10.70
C GLU A 232 16.87 11.98 -9.34
N ILE A 233 15.59 11.70 -9.10
CA ILE A 233 15.16 10.97 -7.90
C ILE A 233 15.62 9.50 -8.00
N GLY A 234 16.19 9.00 -6.90
CA GLY A 234 16.53 7.61 -6.70
C GLY A 234 15.38 6.81 -6.11
N SER A 235 14.94 7.22 -4.92
CA SER A 235 13.85 6.61 -4.14
C SER A 235 13.04 7.71 -3.44
N VAL A 236 11.77 7.42 -3.12
CA VAL A 236 10.86 8.32 -2.42
C VAL A 236 10.00 7.49 -1.47
N VAL A 237 9.96 7.87 -0.20
CA VAL A 237 9.17 7.22 0.85
C VAL A 237 8.30 8.26 1.54
N LEU A 238 7.03 7.97 1.80
CA LEU A 238 6.19 8.86 2.61
C LEU A 238 6.65 8.74 4.06
N GLU A 239 7.09 9.86 4.65
CA GLU A 239 7.54 9.92 6.04
C GLU A 239 6.39 10.34 6.96
N GLU A 240 5.61 11.34 6.55
CA GLU A 240 4.55 11.90 7.37
C GLU A 240 3.42 12.44 6.48
N GLN A 241 2.18 12.19 6.90
CA GLN A 241 1.01 12.90 6.42
C GLN A 241 0.43 13.72 7.58
N SER A 242 0.77 15.01 7.63
CA SER A 242 0.38 15.90 8.73
C SER A 242 -1.07 16.41 8.57
N ALA A 243 -1.59 16.41 7.34
CA ALA A 243 -2.96 16.75 6.98
C ALA A 243 -3.38 16.02 5.70
N LEU A 244 -4.68 16.01 5.39
CA LEU A 244 -5.22 15.44 4.14
C LEU A 244 -4.61 16.05 2.87
N THR A 245 -3.97 17.20 2.97
CA THR A 245 -3.44 17.98 1.83
C THR A 245 -1.95 18.28 1.96
N GLU A 246 -1.25 17.71 2.93
CA GLU A 246 0.17 18.01 3.17
C GLU A 246 0.94 16.73 3.49
N PHE A 247 1.95 16.46 2.67
CA PHE A 247 2.68 15.20 2.62
C PHE A 247 4.17 15.50 2.71
N LYS A 248 4.89 14.76 3.55
CA LYS A 248 6.35 14.83 3.63
C LYS A 248 6.95 13.54 3.10
N PHE A 249 7.86 13.68 2.15
CA PHE A 249 8.55 12.59 1.52
C PHE A 249 10.04 12.64 1.85
N ALA A 250 10.58 11.52 2.31
CA ALA A 250 12.01 11.27 2.34
C ALA A 250 12.46 10.88 0.93
N VAL A 251 13.39 11.66 0.36
CA VAL A 251 13.86 11.51 -1.03
C VAL A 251 15.35 11.25 -1.03
N GLU A 252 15.76 10.21 -1.75
CA GLU A 252 17.15 9.98 -2.15
C GLU A 252 17.32 10.39 -3.61
N PHE A 253 18.47 10.97 -3.95
CA PHE A 253 18.79 11.36 -5.32
C PHE A 253 19.90 10.49 -5.91
N LYS A 254 19.97 10.45 -7.23
CA LYS A 254 21.05 9.78 -7.97
C LYS A 254 21.94 10.81 -8.65
N ASN A 255 23.24 10.53 -8.66
CA ASN A 255 24.20 11.17 -9.56
C ASN A 255 23.97 10.70 -11.00
N ASP A 256 24.56 11.38 -11.98
CA ASP A 256 24.48 11.01 -13.41
C ASP A 256 25.01 9.60 -13.71
N ASP A 257 25.89 9.04 -12.87
CA ASP A 257 26.40 7.67 -12.98
C ASP A 257 25.48 6.61 -12.32
N GLY A 258 24.36 7.05 -11.75
CA GLY A 258 23.37 6.22 -11.05
C GLY A 258 23.70 5.91 -9.59
N SER A 259 24.85 6.37 -9.07
CA SER A 259 25.19 6.23 -7.65
C SER A 259 24.33 7.15 -6.77
N LEU A 260 24.20 6.81 -5.49
CA LEU A 260 23.49 7.62 -4.50
C LEU A 260 24.20 8.98 -4.31
N PHE A 261 23.44 10.06 -4.34
CA PHE A 261 23.95 11.39 -4.01
C PHE A 261 24.11 11.55 -2.50
N GLU A 262 25.28 12.02 -2.08
CA GLU A 262 25.60 12.32 -0.68
C GLU A 262 26.07 13.77 -0.56
N LEU A 263 25.36 14.56 0.25
CA LEU A 263 25.79 15.89 0.63
C LEU A 263 26.83 15.77 1.75
N GLY A 264 28.09 15.98 1.39
CA GLY A 264 29.20 15.97 2.34
C GLY A 264 29.22 17.17 3.29
N PRO A 265 30.19 17.21 4.22
CA PRO A 265 30.38 18.33 5.13
C PRO A 265 30.58 19.64 4.37
N CYS A 266 29.94 20.72 4.81
CA CYS A 266 30.13 22.05 4.23
C CYS A 266 30.99 22.95 5.12
N CYS A 267 31.52 24.04 4.55
CA CYS A 267 32.20 25.11 5.30
C CYS A 267 33.40 24.68 6.15
N GLY A 268 34.11 23.61 5.75
CA GLY A 268 35.31 23.12 6.45
C GLY A 268 35.03 22.25 7.68
N ALA A 269 33.78 21.84 7.91
CA ALA A 269 33.46 20.79 8.88
C ALA A 269 34.06 19.44 8.47
N THR A 270 34.30 18.57 9.44
CA THR A 270 34.72 17.18 9.17
C THR A 270 33.50 16.27 9.07
N GLU A 271 33.65 15.08 8.47
CA GLU A 271 32.58 14.06 8.44
C GLU A 271 32.14 13.60 9.85
N THR A 272 33.01 13.77 10.84
CA THR A 272 32.65 13.47 12.23
C THR A 272 31.74 14.55 12.82
N ASP A 273 31.94 15.81 12.44
CA ASP A 273 31.15 16.94 12.96
C ASP A 273 29.83 17.11 12.18
N GLN A 274 29.86 16.81 10.89
CA GLN A 274 28.71 16.86 9.99
C GLN A 274 28.74 15.63 9.08
N PRO A 275 28.07 14.53 9.46
CA PRO A 275 28.06 13.33 8.63
C PRO A 275 27.36 13.60 7.29
N PRO A 276 27.71 12.85 6.23
CA PRO A 276 27.05 12.96 4.94
C PRO A 276 25.53 12.74 5.05
N GLN A 277 24.76 13.50 4.27
CA GLN A 277 23.31 13.36 4.17
C GLN A 277 22.94 12.83 2.78
N SER A 278 22.22 11.71 2.72
CA SER A 278 21.72 11.12 1.48
C SER A 278 20.19 11.18 1.33
N VAL A 279 19.48 11.46 2.43
CA VAL A 279 18.02 11.53 2.49
C VAL A 279 17.60 12.96 2.77
N PHE A 280 16.70 13.50 1.95
CA PHE A 280 16.23 14.86 2.01
C PHE A 280 14.70 14.88 2.11
N VAL A 281 14.16 15.69 3.01
CA VAL A 281 12.71 15.77 3.23
C VAL A 281 12.11 16.87 2.37
N TYR A 282 11.08 16.52 1.60
CA TYR A 282 10.30 17.45 0.78
C TYR A 282 8.84 17.44 1.21
N THR A 283 8.27 18.62 1.34
CA THR A 283 6.85 18.84 1.57
C THR A 283 6.15 19.06 0.24
N VAL A 284 5.11 18.27 0.01
CA VAL A 284 4.17 18.45 -1.09
C VAL A 284 2.82 18.83 -0.51
N LYS A 285 2.22 19.88 -1.07
CA LYS A 285 0.96 20.44 -0.57
C LYS A 285 -0.05 20.61 -1.68
N LYS A 286 -1.32 20.33 -1.38
CA LYS A 286 -2.43 20.68 -2.27
C LYS A 286 -2.69 22.19 -2.18
N SER A 287 -2.56 22.86 -3.31
CA SER A 287 -2.81 24.29 -3.47
C SER A 287 -4.31 24.60 -3.45
N MET A 288 -4.66 25.89 -3.39
CA MET A 288 -6.06 26.32 -3.51
C MET A 288 -6.67 26.03 -4.89
N ALA A 289 -5.84 25.76 -5.90
CA ALA A 289 -6.27 25.38 -7.25
C ALA A 289 -6.51 23.86 -7.39
N ASP A 290 -6.46 23.11 -6.28
CA ASP A 290 -6.55 21.64 -6.24
C ASP A 290 -5.38 20.92 -6.91
N GLU A 291 -4.25 21.61 -7.06
CA GLU A 291 -3.00 21.09 -7.65
C GLU A 291 -1.96 20.79 -6.57
N TYR A 292 -1.18 19.74 -6.73
CA TYR A 292 -0.10 19.41 -5.81
C TYR A 292 1.20 20.13 -6.19
N VAL A 293 1.82 20.81 -5.23
CA VAL A 293 3.03 21.62 -5.41
C VAL A 293 4.11 21.28 -4.37
N VAL A 294 5.38 21.33 -4.79
CA VAL A 294 6.56 21.11 -3.94
C VAL A 294 6.97 22.43 -3.29
N LEU A 295 7.29 22.42 -1.99
CA LEU A 295 7.56 23.65 -1.23
C LEU A 295 9.05 23.97 -1.09
N GLU A 296 9.93 22.99 -1.17
CA GLU A 296 11.37 23.16 -1.01
C GLU A 296 12.10 23.22 -2.36
N MET A 297 13.17 24.02 -2.41
CA MET A 297 14.08 24.07 -3.55
C MET A 297 14.94 22.79 -3.63
N PRO A 298 15.52 22.47 -4.80
CA PRO A 298 16.49 21.39 -4.92
C PRO A 298 17.66 21.53 -3.96
N VAL A 299 18.26 20.40 -3.57
CA VAL A 299 19.45 20.37 -2.72
C VAL A 299 20.54 21.28 -3.28
N TYR A 300 21.14 22.09 -2.42
CA TYR A 300 22.16 23.08 -2.77
C TYR A 300 23.55 22.65 -2.28
N THR A 301 24.55 22.78 -3.16
CA THR A 301 25.97 22.63 -2.80
C THR A 301 26.69 23.96 -3.08
N PRO A 302 27.18 24.68 -2.05
CA PRO A 302 27.91 25.93 -2.21
C PRO A 302 29.30 25.78 -2.83
#